data_AF-A0A1I5X9L1-F1
#
_entry.id   AF-A0A1I5X9L1-F1
#
_cell.length_a   1.000
_cell.length_b   1.000
_cell.length_c   1.000
_cell.angle_alpha   90.00
_cell.angle_beta   90.00
_cell.angle_gamma   90.00
#
_symmetry.space_group_name_H-M   'P 1'
#
loop_
_entity.id
_entity.type
_entity.pdbx_description
1 polymer ?
#
loop_
_entity_poly.entity_id
_entity_poly.type
_entity_poly.pdbx_seq_one_letter_code
_entity_poly.pdbx_strand_id
1 'polypeptide(L)' 'MRNQLTTRTTCIPELVYAVEGNLDGHPVELHAWSQGRITLDLGICSLSLSPAAAVELANNLSAALAAVQGVRNA' A
#
# COMPACT_ATOMS: atom_id res chain seq x y z
N MET A 1 9.96 7.59 -12.66
CA MET A 1 9.91 6.62 -11.55
C MET A 1 8.44 6.41 -11.21
N ARG A 2 7.78 5.41 -11.82
CA ARG A 2 6.31 5.36 -11.95
C ARG A 2 5.57 4.89 -10.68
N ASN A 3 6.25 4.23 -9.73
CA ASN A 3 5.66 3.66 -8.51
C ASN A 3 6.65 3.78 -7.35
N GLN A 4 6.88 4.99 -6.84
CA GLN A 4 7.69 5.20 -5.63
C GLN A 4 6.83 5.78 -4.53
N LEU A 5 6.95 5.15 -3.37
CA LEU A 5 6.29 5.51 -2.13
C LEU A 5 7.29 6.34 -1.30
N THR A 6 6.88 7.53 -0.86
CA THR A 6 7.73 8.44 -0.06
C THR A 6 7.23 8.48 1.37
N THR A 7 8.06 8.03 2.31
CA THR A 7 7.72 8.06 3.74
C THR A 7 7.60 9.51 4.22
N ARG A 8 6.55 9.79 4.99
CA ARG A 8 6.31 11.11 5.56
C ARG A 8 6.33 11.07 7.08
N THR A 9 6.87 12.13 7.68
CA THR A 9 6.68 12.41 9.09
C THR A 9 5.24 12.88 9.30
N THR A 10 4.55 12.31 10.28
CA THR A 10 3.16 12.65 10.59
C THR A 10 3.06 13.35 11.94
N CYS A 11 2.16 14.32 12.02
CA CYS A 11 1.74 14.97 13.27
C CYS A 11 0.39 14.45 13.78
N ILE A 12 -0.24 13.51 13.06
CA ILE A 12 -1.51 12.90 13.44
C ILE A 12 -1.24 11.92 14.59
N PRO A 13 -1.90 12.09 15.76
CA PRO A 13 -1.76 11.16 16.87
C PRO A 13 -2.06 9.73 16.42
N GLU A 14 -1.30 8.78 16.98
CA GLU A 14 -1.45 7.34 16.72
C GLU A 14 -1.09 6.85 15.30
N LEU A 15 -0.84 7.74 14.33
CA LEU A 15 -0.29 7.34 13.04
C LEU A 15 1.22 7.11 13.19
N VAL A 16 1.67 5.86 13.09
CA VAL A 16 3.09 5.48 13.29
C VAL A 16 3.88 5.40 12.00
N TYR A 17 3.19 5.23 10.88
CA TYR A 17 3.79 5.20 9.56
C TYR A 17 2.81 5.77 8.53
N ALA A 18 3.31 6.64 7.67
CA ALA A 18 2.56 7.24 6.59
C ALA A 18 3.44 7.28 5.35
N VAL A 19 2.86 6.89 4.22
CA VAL A 19 3.57 6.87 2.95
C VAL A 19 2.60 7.15 1.82
N GLU A 20 3.03 7.96 0.87
CA GLU A 20 2.21 8.35 -0.28
C GLU A 20 3.00 8.17 -1.59
N GLY A 21 2.28 8.05 -2.70
CA GLY A 21 2.88 8.02 -4.02
C GLY A 21 1.82 8.01 -5.12
N ASN A 22 2.27 7.67 -6.31
CA ASN A 22 1.39 7.45 -7.45
C ASN A 22 1.52 6.00 -7.91
N LEU A 23 0.39 5.34 -8.13
CA LEU A 23 0.28 4.03 -8.76
C LEU A 23 -0.45 4.21 -10.08
N ASP A 24 0.27 4.02 -11.20
CA ASP A 24 -0.29 4.16 -12.55
C ASP A 24 -1.03 5.49 -12.81
N GLY A 25 -0.54 6.58 -12.22
CA GLY A 25 -1.12 7.92 -12.37
C GLY A 25 -2.27 8.22 -11.40
N HIS A 26 -2.57 7.30 -10.48
CA HIS A 26 -3.53 7.52 -9.40
C HIS A 26 -2.81 7.75 -8.08
N PRO A 27 -3.20 8.76 -7.29
CA PRO A 27 -2.63 8.98 -5.97
C PRO A 27 -3.01 7.82 -5.05
N VAL A 28 -2.01 7.32 -4.31
CA VAL A 28 -2.16 6.24 -3.34
C VAL A 28 -1.48 6.65 -2.05
N GLU A 29 -2.16 6.39 -0.94
CA GLU A 29 -1.64 6.62 0.40
C GLU A 29 -1.77 5.34 1.23
N LEU A 30 -0.80 5.08 2.09
CA LEU A 30 -0.82 3.98 3.04
C LEU A 30 -0.46 4.48 4.43
N HIS A 31 -1.26 4.08 5.40
CA HIS A 31 -1.21 4.54 6.77
C HIS A 31 -1.19 3.33 7.72
N ALA A 32 -0.26 3.31 8.67
CA ALA A 32 -0.27 2.32 9.76
C ALA A 32 -0.43 3.03 11.10
N TRP A 33 -1.43 2.58 11.86
CA TRP A 33 -1.82 3.16 13.13
C TRP A 33 -1.29 2.31 14.30
N SER A 34 -0.97 2.93 15.44
CA SER A 34 -0.44 2.27 16.65
C SER A 34 -1.39 1.20 17.20
N GLN A 35 -2.68 1.32 16.89
CA GLN A 35 -3.73 0.37 17.25
C GLN A 35 -3.73 -0.91 16.38
N GLY A 36 -2.78 -1.06 15.46
CA GLY A 36 -2.66 -2.22 14.57
C GLY A 36 -3.56 -2.18 13.34
N ARG A 37 -4.17 -1.04 13.04
CA ARG A 37 -4.93 -0.81 11.81
C ARG A 37 -4.00 -0.35 10.69
N ILE A 38 -4.21 -0.88 9.48
CA ILE A 38 -3.55 -0.39 8.26
C ILE A 38 -4.65 0.10 7.31
N THR A 39 -4.47 1.27 6.70
CA THR A 39 -5.35 1.73 5.61
C THR A 39 -4.56 1.91 4.32
N LEU A 40 -5.20 1.53 3.22
CA LEU A 40 -4.75 1.80 1.86
C LEU A 40 -5.81 2.67 1.19
N ASP A 41 -5.43 3.88 0.84
CA ASP A 41 -6.29 4.90 0.27
C ASP A 41 -5.95 5.05 -1.23
N LEU A 42 -6.95 4.84 -2.09
CA LEU A 42 -6.87 4.89 -3.55
C LEU A 42 -7.87 5.94 -4.04
N GLY A 43 -7.45 7.21 -4.04
CA GLY A 43 -8.35 8.34 -4.30
C GLY A 43 -9.48 8.41 -3.27
N ILE A 44 -10.73 8.18 -3.69
CA ILE A 44 -11.92 8.22 -2.81
C ILE A 44 -12.17 6.92 -2.05
N CYS A 45 -11.46 5.85 -2.41
CA CYS A 45 -11.65 4.52 -1.81
C CYS A 45 -10.65 4.33 -0.67
N SER A 46 -11.11 3.92 0.50
CA SER A 46 -10.26 3.56 1.64
C SER A 46 -10.52 2.12 2.06
N LEU A 47 -9.46 1.32 2.12
CA LEU A 47 -9.50 -0.06 2.57
C LEU A 47 -8.85 -0.16 3.93
N SER A 48 -9.61 -0.57 4.94
CA SER A 48 -9.08 -0.85 6.28
C SER A 48 -8.77 -2.33 6.42
N LEU A 49 -7.53 -2.65 6.77
CA LEU A 49 -7.02 -4.00 6.88
C LEU A 49 -6.56 -4.30 8.30
N SER A 50 -6.81 -5.53 8.74
CA SER A 50 -6.09 -6.10 9.88
C SER A 50 -4.65 -6.43 9.47
N PRO A 51 -3.71 -6.62 10.42
CA PRO A 51 -2.33 -6.99 10.08
C PRO A 51 -2.25 -8.28 9.24
N ALA A 52 -3.07 -9.29 9.57
CA ALA A 52 -3.10 -10.55 8.83
C ALA A 52 -3.59 -10.36 7.38
N ALA A 53 -4.67 -9.60 7.19
CA ALA A 53 -5.21 -9.30 5.86
C ALA A 53 -4.24 -8.45 5.01
N ALA A 54 -3.49 -7.53 5.64
CA ALA A 54 -2.48 -6.74 4.96
C ALA A 54 -1.30 -7.60 4.46
N VAL A 55 -0.82 -8.55 5.28
CA VAL A 55 0.22 -9.50 4.89
C VAL A 55 -0.28 -10.39 3.74
N GLU A 56 -1.49 -10.92 3.84
CA GLU A 56 -2.10 -11.74 2.79
C GLU A 56 -2.25 -10.97 1.47
N LEU A 57 -2.74 -9.73 1.52
CA LEU A 57 -2.85 -8.86 0.35
C LEU A 57 -1.47 -8.61 -0.29
N ALA A 58 -0.45 -8.29 0.51
CA ALA A 58 0.91 -8.07 0.00
C ALA A 58 1.46 -9.31 -0.71
N ASN A 59 1.25 -10.50 -0.13
CA ASN A 59 1.66 -11.77 -0.73
C ASN A 59 0.93 -12.04 -2.05
N ASN A 60 -0.40 -11.85 -2.09
CA ASN A 60 -1.20 -12.04 -3.30
C ASN A 60 -0.80 -11.05 -4.41
N LEU A 61 -0.55 -9.79 -4.09
CA LEU A 61 -0.07 -8.79 -5.05
C LEU A 61 1.31 -9.14 -5.59
N SER A 62 2.24 -9.57 -4.74
CA SER A 62 3.57 -10.01 -5.16
C SER A 62 3.50 -11.22 -6.08
N ALA A 63 2.65 -12.20 -5.77
CA ALA A 63 2.45 -13.39 -6.60
C ALA A 63 1.83 -13.02 -7.96
N ALA A 64 0.81 -12.16 -7.99
CA ALA A 64 0.20 -11.68 -9.21
C ALA A 64 1.19 -10.91 -10.09
N LEU A 65 2.02 -10.03 -9.49
CA LEU A 65 3.05 -9.30 -10.21
C LEU A 65 4.09 -10.24 -10.83
N ALA A 66 4.57 -11.23 -10.05
CA ALA A 66 5.50 -12.24 -10.53
C ALA A 66 4.91 -13.04 -11.70
N ALA A 67 3.64 -13.42 -11.65
CA ALA A 67 2.96 -14.10 -12.73
C ALA A 67 2.90 -13.24 -14.01
N VAL A 68 2.53 -11.96 -13.90
CA VAL A 68 2.50 -11.03 -15.05
C VAL A 68 3.89 -10.84 -15.66
N GLN A 69 4.94 -10.75 -14.84
CA GLN A 69 6.31 -10.62 -15.31
C GLN A 69 6.85 -11.90 -15.94
N GLY A 70 6.48 -13.07 -15.40
CA GLY A 70 6.81 -14.37 -15.98
C GLY A 70 6.15 -14.61 -17.34
N VAL A 71 4.91 -14.16 -17.52
CA VAL A 71 4.17 -14.24 -18.80
C VAL A 71 4.78 -13.37 -19.90
N ARG A 72 5.50 -12.29 -19.56
CA ARG A 72 6.14 -11.40 -20.54
C ARG A 72 7.46 -11.93 -21.14
N ASN A 73 8.03 -12.99 -20.54
CA ASN A 73 9.31 -13.57 -20.94
C ASN A 73 9.17 -14.99 -21.54
N ALA A 74 7.94 -15.44 -21.79
CA ALA A 74 7.61 -16.70 -22.48
C ALA A 74 6.96 -16.39 -23.84
#